data_AF-A0A924PNL7-F1
#
_entry.id   AF-A0A924PNL7-F1
#
_cell.length_a   1.000
_cell.length_b   1.000
_cell.length_c   1.000
_cell.angle_alpha   90.00
_cell.angle_beta   90.00
_cell.angle_gamma   90.00
#
_symmetry.space_group_name_H-M   'P 1'
#
loop_
_entity.id
_entity.type
_entity.pdbx_description
1 polymer ?
#
loop_
_entity_poly.entity_id
_entity_poly.type
_entity_poly.pdbx_seq_one_letter_code
_entity_poly.pdbx_strand_id
1 'polypeptide(L)'
;MKPKKTNTGIDFSYDANLSAKLDAEEPISKTKLKAEADAQQELGVRLSELPKDKLLKLDLPDTVLTAVLDTKKITANGATRRHRQYLGRLMREIDNAPILEQLARWDGKHTAENAYFHGLERWRDRMIADSNALAEFIALHPKTDIQQLRTLIRNAQKELAANKPPKSSREIFKLLREATSNQSSDEITEELSDENLSNSPKITRYE
;
A
#
# COMPACT_ATOMS: atom_id res chain seq x y z
N MET A 1 -58.22 56.51 -40.22
CA MET A 1 -57.38 56.22 -39.02
C MET A 1 -56.85 54.80 -39.15
N LYS A 2 -55.54 54.58 -39.31
CA LYS A 2 -54.93 53.22 -39.42
C LYS A 2 -54.22 52.89 -38.10
N PRO A 3 -54.32 51.66 -37.56
CA PRO A 3 -53.71 51.30 -36.28
C PRO A 3 -52.18 51.17 -36.38
N LYS A 4 -51.48 51.65 -35.34
CA LYS A 4 -50.02 51.53 -35.18
C LYS A 4 -49.65 50.08 -34.86
N LYS A 5 -48.76 49.49 -35.67
CA LYS A 5 -48.10 48.22 -35.34
C LYS A 5 -46.99 48.51 -34.32
N THR A 6 -47.09 47.95 -33.12
CA THR A 6 -46.01 47.92 -32.14
C THR A 6 -45.04 46.81 -32.51
N ASN A 7 -43.80 47.18 -32.78
CA ASN A 7 -42.72 46.26 -33.11
C ASN A 7 -42.06 45.81 -31.80
N THR A 8 -42.45 44.65 -31.26
CA THR A 8 -41.75 43.99 -30.15
C THR A 8 -41.03 42.77 -30.69
N GLY A 9 -39.91 43.02 -31.38
CA GLY A 9 -38.91 41.99 -31.68
C GLY A 9 -38.00 41.83 -30.48
N ILE A 10 -38.40 41.00 -29.51
CA ILE A 10 -37.47 40.44 -28.53
C ILE A 10 -36.85 39.24 -29.23
N ASP A 11 -35.62 39.43 -29.72
CA ASP A 11 -34.78 38.37 -30.23
C ASP A 11 -34.44 37.41 -29.08
N PHE A 12 -35.10 36.26 -29.06
CA PHE A 12 -34.82 35.15 -28.16
C PHE A 12 -33.77 34.25 -28.81
N SER A 13 -32.63 34.83 -29.21
CA SER A 13 -31.48 34.05 -29.62
C SER A 13 -30.90 33.38 -28.36
N TYR A 14 -31.32 32.14 -28.12
CA TYR A 14 -30.65 31.24 -27.21
C TYR A 14 -29.23 31.07 -27.73
N ASP A 15 -28.30 31.80 -27.12
CA ASP A 15 -26.87 31.69 -27.36
C ASP A 15 -26.47 30.23 -27.11
N ALA A 16 -26.19 29.50 -28.19
CA ALA A 16 -25.80 28.09 -28.17
C ALA A 16 -24.50 27.86 -27.37
N ASN A 17 -23.79 28.92 -26.97
CA ASN A 17 -22.64 28.86 -26.08
C ASN A 17 -23.01 28.82 -24.59
N LEU A 18 -24.27 28.98 -24.20
CA LEU A 18 -24.69 28.88 -22.80
C LEU A 18 -24.89 27.42 -22.37
N SER A 19 -25.40 26.54 -23.26
CA SER A 19 -25.56 25.11 -22.94
C SER A 19 -24.20 24.41 -22.80
N ALA A 20 -23.21 24.78 -23.62
CA ALA A 20 -21.87 24.18 -23.58
C ALA A 20 -21.06 24.53 -22.31
N LYS A 21 -21.51 25.52 -21.50
CA LYS A 21 -20.91 25.85 -20.19
C LYS A 21 -21.57 25.11 -19.01
N LEU A 22 -22.72 24.47 -19.23
CA LEU A 22 -23.46 23.73 -18.20
C LEU A 22 -23.07 22.25 -18.12
N ASP A 23 -22.34 21.74 -19.11
CA ASP A 23 -21.91 20.34 -19.21
C ASP A 23 -20.62 20.00 -18.43
N ALA A 24 -20.09 20.93 -17.63
CA ALA A 24 -18.81 20.74 -16.90
C ALA A 24 -18.96 20.30 -15.44
N GLU A 25 -20.16 20.30 -14.86
CA GLU A 25 -20.40 19.95 -13.45
C GLU A 25 -21.66 19.08 -13.35
N GLU A 26 -21.55 17.80 -13.72
CA GLU A 26 -22.57 16.83 -13.30
C GLU A 26 -22.72 16.90 -11.77
N PRO A 27 -23.93 17.12 -11.23
CA PRO A 27 -24.12 17.19 -9.79
C PRO A 27 -23.70 15.85 -9.17
N ILE A 28 -22.70 15.89 -8.29
CA ILE A 28 -22.20 14.71 -7.58
C ILE A 28 -23.40 14.00 -6.92
N SER A 29 -23.63 12.75 -7.32
CA SER A 29 -24.73 11.94 -6.79
C SER A 29 -24.69 11.90 -5.27
N LYS A 30 -25.87 11.97 -4.61
CA LYS A 30 -26.03 11.82 -3.16
C LYS A 30 -25.30 10.58 -2.62
N THR A 31 -25.21 9.51 -3.42
CA THR A 31 -24.48 8.29 -3.09
C THR A 31 -22.97 8.51 -3.01
N LYS A 32 -22.39 9.29 -3.94
CA LYS A 32 -20.95 9.61 -3.96
C LYS A 32 -20.56 10.48 -2.76
N LEU A 33 -21.35 11.51 -2.45
CA LEU A 33 -21.13 12.36 -1.27
C LEU A 33 -21.17 11.57 0.04
N LYS A 34 -22.07 10.58 0.13
CA LYS A 34 -22.12 9.67 1.28
C LYS A 34 -20.88 8.79 1.34
N ALA A 35 -20.46 8.20 0.23
CA ALA A 35 -19.27 7.34 0.17
C ALA A 35 -18.00 8.11 0.56
N GLU A 36 -17.85 9.35 0.10
CA GLU A 36 -16.74 10.22 0.49
C GLU A 36 -16.78 10.55 1.99
N ALA A 37 -17.95 10.89 2.52
CA ALA A 37 -18.15 11.13 3.94
C ALA A 37 -17.77 9.92 4.81
N ASP A 38 -18.13 8.72 4.38
CA ASP A 38 -17.81 7.46 5.04
C ASP A 38 -16.31 7.15 4.96
N ALA A 39 -15.68 7.37 3.79
CA ALA A 39 -14.23 7.18 3.59
C ALA A 39 -13.38 8.11 4.49
N GLN A 40 -13.80 9.36 4.66
CA GLN A 40 -13.11 10.31 5.55
C GLN A 40 -13.23 9.92 7.02
N GLN A 41 -14.39 9.38 7.42
CA GLN A 41 -14.56 8.84 8.75
C GLN A 41 -13.67 7.61 8.96
N GLU A 42 -13.62 6.71 7.99
CA GLU A 42 -12.78 5.51 8.03
C GLU A 42 -11.29 5.85 8.11
N LEU A 43 -10.83 6.85 7.35
CA LEU A 43 -9.47 7.37 7.44
C LEU A 43 -9.13 7.84 8.86
N GLY A 44 -10.00 8.65 9.47
CA GLY A 44 -9.81 9.13 10.85
C GLY A 44 -9.77 8.00 11.88
N VAL A 45 -10.63 6.98 11.72
CA VAL A 45 -10.61 5.78 12.57
C VAL A 45 -9.31 5.01 12.39
N ARG A 46 -8.89 4.81 11.14
CA ARG A 46 -7.65 4.11 10.81
C ARG A 46 -6.44 4.79 11.45
N LEU A 47 -6.38 6.11 11.45
CA LEU A 47 -5.32 6.86 12.15
C LEU A 47 -5.31 6.56 13.66
N SER A 48 -6.48 6.42 14.30
CA SER A 48 -6.57 6.10 15.74
C SER A 48 -6.04 4.73 16.13
N GLU A 49 -5.92 3.82 15.17
CA GLU A 49 -5.39 2.47 15.37
C GLU A 49 -3.86 2.40 15.17
N LEU A 50 -3.25 3.45 14.60
CA LEU A 50 -1.81 3.48 14.36
C LEU A 50 -1.01 3.70 15.65
N PRO A 51 0.21 3.14 15.72
CA PRO A 51 1.15 3.47 16.79
C PRO A 51 1.58 4.94 16.69
N LYS A 52 1.90 5.54 17.85
CA LYS A 52 2.28 6.95 17.96
C LYS A 52 3.44 7.33 17.03
N ASP A 53 4.42 6.44 16.88
CA ASP A 53 5.59 6.67 16.02
C ASP A 53 5.23 6.78 14.53
N LYS A 54 4.18 6.08 14.08
CA LYS A 54 3.66 6.23 12.71
C LYS A 54 2.88 7.54 12.56
N LEU A 55 2.10 7.94 13.56
CA LEU A 55 1.36 9.21 13.54
C LEU A 55 2.28 10.43 13.45
N LEU A 56 3.40 10.41 14.16
CA LEU A 56 4.39 11.50 14.09
C LEU A 56 5.07 11.61 12.72
N LYS A 57 5.13 10.52 11.94
CA LYS A 57 5.68 10.53 10.57
C LYS A 57 4.71 11.08 9.52
N LEU A 58 3.42 11.18 9.85
CA LEU A 58 2.39 11.68 8.94
C LEU A 58 2.26 13.21 8.95
N ASP A 59 3.00 13.90 9.83
CA ASP A 59 2.98 15.36 9.98
C ASP A 59 1.55 15.94 10.04
N LEU A 60 0.72 15.32 10.88
CA LEU A 60 -0.69 15.69 11.02
C LEU A 60 -0.83 17.04 11.72
N PRO A 61 -1.84 17.86 11.35
CA PRO A 61 -2.17 19.06 12.11
C PRO A 61 -2.46 18.74 13.59
N ASP A 62 -2.06 19.64 14.50
CA ASP A 62 -2.18 19.45 15.94
C ASP A 62 -3.60 19.08 16.39
N THR A 63 -4.61 19.64 15.73
CA THR A 63 -6.03 19.37 16.00
C THR A 63 -6.39 17.90 15.73
N VAL A 64 -5.92 17.37 14.60
CA VAL A 64 -6.16 15.98 14.17
C VAL A 64 -5.35 15.03 15.06
N LEU A 65 -4.07 15.33 15.28
CA LEU A 65 -3.21 14.51 16.13
C LEU A 65 -3.76 14.37 17.55
N THR A 66 -4.20 15.48 18.15
CA THR A 66 -4.81 15.47 19.49
C THR A 66 -6.08 14.64 19.52
N ALA A 67 -6.99 14.84 18.55
CA ALA A 67 -8.24 14.09 18.47
C ALA A 67 -7.99 12.58 18.28
N VAL A 68 -7.00 12.20 17.48
CA VAL A 68 -6.59 10.81 17.25
C VAL A 68 -6.07 10.19 18.56
N LEU A 69 -5.20 10.88 19.29
CA LEU A 69 -4.64 10.40 20.56
C LEU A 69 -5.71 10.27 21.66
N ASP A 70 -6.69 11.17 21.70
CA ASP A 70 -7.77 11.15 22.69
C ASP A 70 -8.75 9.98 22.50
N THR A 71 -8.77 9.36 21.32
CA THR A 71 -9.61 8.17 21.03
C THR A 71 -9.43 7.07 22.08
N LYS A 72 -8.21 6.87 22.58
CA LYS A 72 -7.89 5.84 23.59
C LYS A 72 -8.54 6.08 24.96
N LYS A 73 -8.91 7.33 25.26
CA LYS A 73 -9.58 7.71 26.52
C LYS A 73 -11.09 7.52 26.47
N ILE A 74 -11.66 7.37 25.27
CA ILE A 74 -13.12 7.32 25.04
C ILE A 74 -13.58 5.87 25.02
N THR A 75 -14.20 5.43 26.12
CA THR A 75 -14.61 4.03 26.31
C THR A 75 -16.11 3.79 26.09
N ALA A 76 -16.95 4.81 26.28
CA ALA A 76 -18.40 4.65 26.16
C ALA A 76 -18.83 4.59 24.69
N ASN A 77 -19.56 3.53 24.30
CA ASN A 77 -19.99 3.26 22.91
C ASN A 77 -20.62 4.48 22.20
N GLY A 78 -21.48 5.23 22.89
CA GLY A 78 -22.09 6.44 22.34
C GLY A 78 -21.09 7.58 22.11
N ALA A 79 -20.13 7.75 23.02
CA ALA A 79 -19.05 8.72 22.90
C ALA A 79 -18.08 8.31 21.78
N THR A 80 -17.70 7.04 21.68
CA THR A 80 -16.86 6.51 20.60
C THR A 80 -17.52 6.74 19.24
N ARG A 81 -18.83 6.51 19.09
CA ARG A 81 -19.54 6.77 17.82
C ARG A 81 -19.47 8.25 17.42
N ARG A 82 -19.72 9.17 18.36
CA ARG A 82 -19.64 10.62 18.11
C ARG A 82 -18.21 11.07 17.81
N HIS A 83 -17.23 10.51 18.51
CA HIS A 83 -15.82 10.81 18.28
C HIS A 83 -15.35 10.38 16.89
N ARG A 84 -15.77 9.20 16.42
CA ARG A 84 -15.51 8.76 15.03
C ARG A 84 -16.07 9.75 14.01
N GLN A 85 -17.30 10.24 14.20
CA GLN A 85 -17.90 11.25 13.34
C GLN A 85 -17.12 12.58 13.39
N TYR A 86 -16.65 12.98 14.57
CA TYR A 86 -15.82 14.16 14.75
C TYR A 86 -14.48 14.04 14.00
N LEU A 87 -13.79 12.90 14.11
CA LEU A 87 -12.60 12.61 13.31
C LEU A 87 -12.92 12.71 11.81
N GLY A 88 -14.03 12.12 11.35
CA GLY A 88 -14.46 12.22 9.95
C GLY A 88 -14.81 13.64 9.49
N ARG A 89 -15.17 14.56 10.38
CA ARG A 89 -15.31 15.99 10.07
C ARG A 89 -13.92 16.64 9.93
N LEU A 90 -13.02 16.38 10.88
CA LEU A 90 -11.66 16.92 10.85
C LEU A 90 -10.91 16.49 9.58
N MET A 91 -11.05 15.23 9.15
CA MET A 91 -10.40 14.76 7.92
C MET A 91 -10.94 15.50 6.67
N ARG A 92 -12.18 15.98 6.66
CA ARG A 92 -12.72 16.78 5.52
C ARG A 92 -12.16 18.19 5.46
N GLU A 93 -11.59 18.70 6.55
CA GLU A 93 -11.08 20.07 6.65
C GLU A 93 -9.60 20.17 6.22
N ILE A 94 -8.94 19.04 5.97
CA ILE A 94 -7.52 18.96 5.63
C ILE A 94 -7.29 18.30 4.27
N ASP A 95 -6.11 18.49 3.70
CA ASP A 95 -5.66 17.70 2.56
C ASP A 95 -5.21 16.31 3.02
N ASN A 96 -5.92 15.28 2.55
CA ASN A 96 -5.70 13.88 2.91
C ASN A 96 -4.81 13.14 1.91
N ALA A 97 -4.51 13.71 0.75
CA ALA A 97 -3.70 13.08 -0.28
C ALA A 97 -2.34 12.58 0.25
N PRO A 98 -1.53 13.37 0.98
CA PRO A 98 -0.23 12.91 1.48
C PRO A 98 -0.37 11.80 2.54
N ILE A 99 -1.41 11.86 3.36
CA ILE A 99 -1.70 10.83 4.38
C ILE A 99 -2.03 9.51 3.69
N LEU A 100 -2.92 9.54 2.71
CA LEU A 100 -3.33 8.36 1.95
C LEU A 100 -2.17 7.74 1.18
N GLU A 101 -1.32 8.55 0.54
CA GLU A 101 -0.13 8.06 -0.16
C GLU A 101 0.83 7.34 0.79
N GLN A 102 1.09 7.94 1.96
CA GLN A 102 2.00 7.37 2.94
C GLN A 102 1.44 6.08 3.56
N LEU A 103 0.13 6.04 3.82
CA LEU A 103 -0.55 4.82 4.27
C LEU A 103 -0.47 3.71 3.20
N ALA A 104 -0.72 4.04 1.93
CA ALA A 104 -0.62 3.10 0.82
C ALA A 104 0.81 2.56 0.66
N ARG A 105 1.83 3.39 0.87
CA ARG A 105 3.24 2.97 0.85
C ARG A 105 3.55 1.94 1.94
N TRP A 106 3.02 2.15 3.15
CA TRP A 106 3.18 1.19 4.24
C TRP A 106 2.42 -0.10 3.99
N ASP A 107 1.17 -0.02 3.52
CA ASP A 107 0.37 -1.20 3.18
C ASP A 107 1.02 -1.99 2.04
N GLY A 108 1.49 -1.30 1.00
CA GLY A 108 2.22 -1.89 -0.13
C GLY A 108 3.41 -2.70 0.34
N LYS A 109 4.23 -2.15 1.24
CA LYS A 109 5.35 -2.89 1.84
C LYS A 109 4.88 -4.14 2.58
N HIS A 110 3.83 -4.05 3.39
CA HIS A 110 3.29 -5.21 4.12
C HIS A 110 2.69 -6.27 3.19
N THR A 111 1.98 -5.87 2.14
CA THR A 111 1.43 -6.80 1.15
C THR A 111 2.53 -7.52 0.37
N ALA A 112 3.60 -6.82 -0.01
CA ALA A 112 4.76 -7.41 -0.67
C ALA A 112 5.49 -8.41 0.25
N GLU A 113 5.74 -8.04 1.51
CA GLU A 113 6.35 -8.92 2.52
C GLU A 113 5.48 -10.17 2.77
N ASN A 114 4.17 -10.02 2.90
CA ASN A 114 3.25 -11.14 3.08
C ASN A 114 3.22 -12.06 1.85
N ALA A 115 3.16 -11.48 0.64
CA ALA A 115 3.19 -12.25 -0.60
C ALA A 115 4.50 -13.03 -0.75
N TYR A 116 5.62 -12.43 -0.36
CA TYR A 116 6.93 -13.07 -0.29
C TYR A 116 6.92 -14.25 0.69
N PHE A 117 6.44 -14.07 1.92
CA PHE A 117 6.35 -15.15 2.90
C PHE A 117 5.45 -16.29 2.42
N HIS A 118 4.29 -16.00 1.84
CA HIS A 118 3.42 -17.02 1.24
C HIS A 118 4.09 -17.73 0.05
N GLY A 119 4.95 -17.04 -0.70
CA GLY A 119 5.79 -17.65 -1.73
C GLY A 119 6.73 -18.70 -1.15
N LEU A 120 7.41 -18.38 -0.05
CA LEU A 120 8.31 -19.31 0.65
C LEU A 120 7.54 -20.50 1.26
N GLU A 121 6.34 -20.26 1.80
CA GLU A 121 5.47 -21.33 2.30
C GLU A 121 5.08 -22.31 1.19
N ARG A 122 4.69 -21.80 0.01
CA ARG A 122 4.39 -22.64 -1.15
C ARG A 122 5.59 -23.47 -1.58
N TRP A 123 6.79 -22.88 -1.62
CA TRP A 123 8.01 -23.62 -1.94
C TRP A 123 8.30 -24.73 -0.93
N ARG A 124 8.22 -24.43 0.37
CA ARG A 124 8.38 -25.43 1.44
C ARG A 124 7.42 -26.60 1.27
N ASP A 125 6.14 -26.31 1.12
CA ASP A 125 5.11 -27.35 1.03
C ASP A 125 5.29 -28.19 -0.24
N ARG A 126 5.65 -27.55 -1.36
CA ARG A 126 5.96 -28.22 -2.61
C ARG A 126 7.19 -29.12 -2.51
N MET A 127 8.26 -28.69 -1.83
CA MET A 127 9.47 -29.49 -1.61
C MET A 127 9.23 -30.71 -0.72
N ILE A 128 8.31 -30.62 0.24
CA ILE A 128 7.94 -31.76 1.09
C ILE A 128 7.12 -32.76 0.27
N ALA A 129 6.26 -32.29 -0.64
CA ALA A 129 5.39 -33.14 -1.46
C ALA A 129 6.09 -33.76 -2.68
N ASP A 130 6.96 -33.02 -3.36
CA ASP A 130 7.57 -33.39 -4.64
C ASP A 130 9.10 -33.20 -4.62
N SER A 131 9.83 -34.24 -5.02
CA SER A 131 11.29 -34.21 -5.11
C SER A 131 11.82 -33.32 -6.26
N ASN A 132 11.01 -33.02 -7.27
CA ASN A 132 11.42 -32.16 -8.39
C ASN A 132 11.48 -30.67 -8.01
N ALA A 133 10.68 -30.24 -7.02
CA ALA A 133 10.64 -28.85 -6.57
C ALA A 133 11.98 -28.36 -6.02
N LEU A 134 12.79 -29.27 -5.46
CA LEU A 134 14.14 -28.95 -5.03
C LEU A 134 15.03 -28.56 -6.23
N ALA A 135 14.96 -29.29 -7.34
CA ALA A 135 15.77 -29.00 -8.51
C ALA A 135 15.43 -27.64 -9.14
N GLU A 136 14.13 -27.31 -9.19
CA GLU A 136 13.67 -25.99 -9.64
C GLU A 136 14.18 -24.86 -8.75
N PHE A 137 14.13 -25.04 -7.43
CA PHE A 137 14.63 -24.03 -6.50
C PHE A 137 16.15 -23.84 -6.60
N ILE A 138 16.91 -24.91 -6.82
CA ILE A 138 18.37 -24.84 -7.02
C ILE A 138 18.70 -24.07 -8.30
N ALA A 139 17.92 -24.23 -9.37
CA ALA A 139 18.12 -23.48 -10.60
C ALA A 139 17.92 -21.97 -10.40
N LEU A 140 16.97 -21.59 -9.53
CA LEU A 140 16.71 -20.19 -9.18
C LEU A 140 17.69 -19.64 -8.12
N HIS A 141 18.18 -20.49 -7.21
CA HIS A 141 19.02 -20.10 -6.07
C HIS A 141 20.23 -21.03 -5.93
N PRO A 142 21.24 -20.92 -6.82
CA PRO A 142 22.36 -21.86 -6.89
C PRO A 142 23.32 -21.79 -5.68
N LYS A 143 23.31 -20.69 -4.93
CA LYS A 143 24.15 -20.50 -3.73
C LYS A 143 23.58 -21.17 -2.46
N THR A 144 22.44 -21.85 -2.54
CA THR A 144 21.78 -22.49 -1.39
C THR A 144 22.54 -23.74 -0.92
N ASP A 145 22.57 -24.03 0.39
CA ASP A 145 23.05 -25.32 0.89
C ASP A 145 22.07 -26.46 0.54
N ILE A 146 22.33 -27.08 -0.61
CA ILE A 146 21.55 -28.19 -1.17
C ILE A 146 21.53 -29.39 -0.22
N GLN A 147 22.64 -29.68 0.44
CA GLN A 147 22.79 -30.89 1.23
C GLN A 147 22.00 -30.79 2.54
N GLN A 148 22.03 -29.62 3.17
CA GLN A 148 21.20 -29.31 4.33
C GLN A 148 19.71 -29.36 3.96
N LEU A 149 19.32 -28.74 2.83
CA LEU A 149 17.94 -28.71 2.38
C LEU A 149 17.38 -30.11 2.07
N ARG A 150 18.14 -30.97 1.40
CA ARG A 150 17.77 -32.39 1.16
C ARG A 150 17.57 -33.17 2.45
N THR A 151 18.38 -32.89 3.47
CA THR A 151 18.27 -33.57 4.77
C THR A 151 17.02 -33.13 5.51
N LEU A 152 16.74 -31.82 5.51
CA LEU A 152 15.54 -31.27 6.13
C LEU A 152 14.25 -31.74 5.45
N ILE A 153 14.22 -31.82 4.11
CA ILE A 153 13.05 -32.33 3.37
C ILE A 153 12.73 -33.77 3.79
N ARG A 154 13.73 -34.66 3.81
CA ARG A 154 13.53 -36.05 4.25
C ARG A 154 13.07 -36.14 5.70
N ASN A 155 13.59 -35.29 6.59
CA ASN A 155 13.17 -35.25 7.98
C ASN A 155 11.74 -34.71 8.13
N ALA A 156 11.36 -33.69 7.36
CA ALA A 156 10.01 -33.15 7.34
C ALA A 156 8.99 -34.18 6.86
N GLN A 157 9.31 -34.96 5.82
CA GLN A 157 8.48 -36.07 5.36
C GLN A 157 8.30 -37.15 6.45
N LYS A 158 9.38 -37.50 7.16
CA LYS A 158 9.32 -38.44 8.29
C LYS A 158 8.51 -37.91 9.47
N GLU A 159 8.65 -36.63 9.80
CA GLU A 159 7.89 -35.96 10.85
C GLU A 159 6.39 -35.94 10.50
N LEU A 160 6.06 -35.62 9.25
CA LEU A 160 4.68 -35.62 8.74
C LEU A 160 4.06 -37.03 8.80
N ALA A 161 4.78 -38.04 8.31
CA ALA A 161 4.32 -39.44 8.37
C ALA A 161 4.16 -39.96 9.80
N ALA A 162 4.95 -39.45 10.76
CA ALA A 162 4.89 -39.82 12.16
C ALA A 162 3.97 -38.93 13.02
N ASN A 163 3.22 -37.99 12.41
CA ASN A 163 2.41 -36.98 13.12
C ASN A 163 3.18 -36.24 14.23
N LYS A 164 4.46 -35.99 14.00
CA LYS A 164 5.33 -35.26 14.94
C LYS A 164 5.23 -33.75 14.69
N PRO A 165 5.60 -32.92 15.68
CA PRO A 165 5.70 -31.47 15.48
C PRO A 165 6.60 -31.15 14.28
N PRO A 166 6.20 -30.21 13.40
CA PRO A 166 6.87 -29.96 12.11
C PRO A 166 8.11 -29.09 12.30
N LYS A 167 9.12 -29.60 13.01
CA LYS A 167 10.37 -28.88 13.29
C LYS A 167 11.18 -28.68 12.02
N SER A 168 11.36 -29.73 11.24
CA SER A 168 12.15 -29.69 10.00
C SER A 168 11.50 -28.79 8.95
N SER A 169 10.16 -28.74 8.90
CA SER A 169 9.41 -27.81 8.03
C SER A 169 9.68 -26.34 8.38
N ARG A 170 9.79 -25.99 9.67
CA ARG A 170 10.15 -24.63 10.11
C ARG A 170 11.59 -24.27 9.73
N GLU A 171 12.52 -25.23 9.84
CA GLU A 171 13.93 -25.04 9.43
C GLU A 171 14.07 -24.87 7.91
N ILE A 172 13.28 -25.59 7.10
CA ILE A 172 13.23 -25.37 5.64
C ILE A 172 12.85 -23.92 5.35
N PHE A 173 11.78 -23.42 5.95
CA PHE A 173 11.34 -22.03 5.74
C PHE A 173 12.44 -21.00 6.09
N LYS A 174 13.18 -21.24 7.18
CA LYS A 174 14.30 -20.38 7.59
C LYS A 174 15.42 -20.35 6.55
N LEU A 175 15.82 -21.52 6.04
CA LEU A 175 16.84 -21.61 4.98
C LEU A 175 16.39 -21.00 3.67
N LEU A 176 15.13 -21.22 3.26
CA LEU A 176 14.58 -20.61 2.06
C LEU A 176 14.65 -19.09 2.16
N ARG A 177 14.25 -18.52 3.30
CA ARG A 177 14.33 -17.08 3.57
C ARG A 177 15.76 -16.55 3.49
N GLU A 178 16.73 -17.28 4.02
CA GLU A 178 18.15 -16.90 3.98
C GLU A 178 18.69 -16.91 2.55
N ALA A 179 18.38 -17.96 1.78
CA ALA A 179 18.80 -18.11 0.39
C ALA A 179 18.23 -17.00 -0.51
N THR A 180 16.95 -16.63 -0.34
CA THR A 180 16.30 -15.59 -1.14
C THR A 180 16.67 -14.18 -0.70
N SER A 181 16.97 -13.95 0.59
CA SER A 181 17.43 -12.65 1.10
C SER A 181 18.88 -12.32 0.71
N ASN A 182 19.74 -13.33 0.56
CA ASN A 182 21.12 -13.12 0.12
C ASN A 182 21.20 -12.70 -1.35
N GLN A 183 20.29 -13.18 -2.22
CA GLN A 183 20.25 -12.75 -3.63
C GLN A 183 19.85 -11.28 -3.80
N SER A 184 18.86 -10.79 -3.04
CA SER A 184 18.47 -9.37 -3.09
C SER A 184 19.60 -8.43 -2.64
N SER A 185 20.60 -8.93 -1.93
CA SER A 185 21.75 -8.15 -1.48
C SER A 185 22.83 -8.04 -2.57
N ASP A 186 22.98 -9.08 -3.39
CA ASP A 186 23.97 -9.19 -4.47
C ASP A 186 23.52 -8.45 -5.75
N GLU A 187 22.23 -8.46 -6.10
CA GLU A 187 21.69 -7.73 -7.27
C GLU A 187 21.84 -6.20 -7.10
N ILE A 188 21.68 -5.69 -5.87
CA ILE A 188 21.85 -4.27 -5.55
C ILE A 188 23.31 -3.82 -5.74
N THR A 189 24.28 -4.71 -5.49
CA THR A 189 25.70 -4.39 -5.70
C THR A 189 26.13 -4.42 -7.16
N GLU A 190 25.44 -5.17 -8.02
CA GLU A 190 25.74 -5.22 -9.45
C GLU A 190 25.23 -3.96 -10.17
N GLU A 191 24.01 -3.48 -9.85
CA GLU A 191 23.45 -2.23 -10.42
C GLU A 191 24.25 -0.96 -10.03
N LEU A 192 24.86 -0.92 -8.85
CA LEU A 192 25.65 0.25 -8.40
C LEU A 192 27.07 0.31 -8.99
N SER A 193 27.52 -0.76 -9.67
CA SER A 193 28.85 -0.84 -10.27
C SER A 193 28.92 -0.27 -11.69
N ASP A 194 27.81 -0.29 -12.43
CA ASP A 194 27.76 0.16 -13.83
C ASP A 194 27.56 1.69 -13.99
N GLU A 195 26.96 2.39 -13.02
CA GLU A 195 26.77 3.85 -13.11
C GLU A 195 28.00 4.69 -12.74
N ASN A 196 29.02 4.13 -12.07
CA ASN A 196 30.16 4.91 -11.57
C ASN A 196 31.36 5.02 -12.54
N LEU A 197 31.29 4.48 -13.76
CA LEU A 197 32.40 4.57 -14.72
C LEU A 197 32.32 5.77 -15.69
N SER A 198 31.26 6.58 -15.66
CA SER A 198 31.07 7.70 -16.61
C SER A 198 31.36 9.09 -16.05
N ASN A 199 31.68 9.26 -14.76
CA ASN A 199 31.82 10.60 -14.17
C ASN A 199 33.20 10.89 -13.57
N SER A 200 34.27 10.55 -14.30
CA SER A 200 35.60 11.11 -14.02
C SER A 200 35.73 12.49 -14.67
N PRO A 201 35.79 13.59 -13.91
CA PRO A 201 36.09 14.90 -14.48
C PRO A 201 37.53 14.90 -14.96
N LYS A 202 37.72 15.11 -16.27
CA LYS A 202 39.04 15.40 -16.86
C LYS A 202 39.63 16.62 -16.15
N ILE A 203 40.59 16.40 -15.25
CA ILE A 203 41.34 17.49 -14.62
C ILE A 203 42.16 18.16 -15.73
N THR A 204 41.67 19.31 -16.19
CA THR A 204 42.40 20.19 -17.09
C THR A 204 43.44 20.92 -16.25
N ARG A 205 44.71 20.56 -16.42
CA ARG A 205 45.86 21.23 -15.81
C ARG A 205 46.08 22.55 -16.55
N TYR A 206 45.78 23.67 -15.90
CA TYR A 206 46.22 25.00 -16.35
C TYR A 206 47.54 25.35 -15.66
N GLU A 207 48.49 25.76 -16.50
CA GLU A 207 49.80 26.42 -16.31
C GLU A 207 50.80 25.82 -15.30
#